data_AF-A0A965GS44-F1
#
_entry.id   AF-A0A965GS44-F1
#
_cell.length_a   1.000
_cell.length_b   1.000
_cell.length_c   1.000
_cell.angle_alpha   90.00
_cell.angle_beta   90.00
_cell.angle_gamma   90.00
#
_symmetry.space_group_name_H-M   'P 1'
#
loop_
_entity.id
_entity.type
_entity.pdbx_description
1 polymer ?
#
loop_
_entity_poly.entity_id
_entity_poly.type
_entity_poly.pdbx_seq_one_letter_code
_entity_poly.pdbx_strand_id
1 'polypeptide(L)'
;MEPPKVLTVTPPPPPPKPVVPSAGVPQKKRMAGHTKAILIAGAILLLALAIGGFLVLNSIKTPTVSTPEKPTPTTRPAPVTETTKPVETTKPPAVTETPPAVNPFPSANTPGTDSDSDGLTDLEEKLIYGTNAKLPDTDSDGFLDGNEVYHRYNPGGTAPGTLLESGLVKQYTGPAGDAPWYHVLYPAVWTVPATGTDWGIPTAFAATTGEKLTVTVLERSQGVTFAGWLQSVDPKTTFSSSTTKNGYEARTSDDQLTVYVDGSAVSAIGAGYAIKFQYDAGSKNTIDYLQTFKMMVNSLEWL
;
A
#
# COMPACT_ATOMS: atom_id res chain seq x y z
N MET A 1 -44.89 17.12 16.29
CA MET A 1 -43.88 16.14 16.71
C MET A 1 -42.56 16.61 16.14
N GLU A 2 -41.63 17.04 16.99
CA GLU A 2 -40.25 17.38 16.58
C GLU A 2 -39.49 16.11 16.18
N PRO A 3 -38.62 16.15 15.15
CA PRO A 3 -37.77 15.01 14.81
C PRO A 3 -36.72 14.77 15.91
N PRO A 4 -36.34 13.50 16.17
CA PRO A 4 -35.37 13.18 17.20
C PRO A 4 -33.98 13.72 16.83
N LYS A 5 -33.32 14.31 17.83
CA LYS A 5 -31.97 14.87 17.75
C LYS A 5 -30.97 13.72 17.55
N VAL A 6 -30.32 13.68 16.39
CA VAL A 6 -29.25 12.72 16.08
C VAL A 6 -28.05 13.04 16.96
N LEU A 7 -27.72 12.14 17.89
CA LEU A 7 -26.50 12.20 18.67
C LEU A 7 -25.36 11.70 17.77
N THR A 8 -24.55 12.62 17.26
CA THR A 8 -23.29 12.30 16.58
C THR A 8 -22.31 11.74 17.60
N VAL A 9 -22.15 10.41 17.61
CA VAL A 9 -21.03 9.76 18.29
C VAL A 9 -19.82 9.93 17.37
N THR A 10 -18.96 10.90 17.66
CA THR A 10 -17.65 10.99 17.01
C THR A 10 -16.82 9.76 17.38
N PRO A 11 -16.29 8.99 16.41
CA PRO A 11 -15.41 7.87 16.70
C PRO A 11 -14.15 8.38 17.43
N PRO A 12 -13.54 7.55 18.30
CA PRO A 12 -12.30 7.91 18.97
C PRO A 12 -11.18 8.17 17.94
N PRO A 13 -10.27 9.12 18.20
CA PRO A 13 -9.16 9.38 17.30
C PRO A 13 -8.30 8.12 17.13
N PRO A 14 -7.82 7.84 15.90
CA PRO A 14 -6.91 6.72 15.68
C PRO A 14 -5.62 6.90 16.49
N PRO A 15 -4.94 5.80 16.85
CA PRO A 15 -3.70 5.88 17.61
C PRO A 15 -2.64 6.69 16.84
N PRO A 16 -1.80 7.48 17.53
CA PRO A 16 -0.72 8.22 16.88
C PRO A 16 0.25 7.27 16.18
N LYS A 17 0.88 7.73 15.08
CA LYS A 17 1.97 7.00 14.41
C LYS A 17 3.00 6.52 15.46
N PRO A 18 3.57 5.32 15.34
CA PRO A 18 4.67 4.90 16.19
C PRO A 18 5.78 5.96 16.14
N VAL A 19 6.11 6.55 17.29
CA VAL A 19 7.19 7.53 17.36
C VAL A 19 8.49 6.80 17.08
N VAL A 20 9.21 7.22 16.03
CA VAL A 20 10.61 6.77 15.82
C VAL A 20 11.39 7.16 17.07
N PRO A 21 12.09 6.24 17.76
CA PRO A 21 12.81 6.56 18.98
C PRO A 21 13.83 7.67 18.72
N SER A 22 13.52 8.88 19.17
CA SER A 22 14.49 9.97 19.23
C SER A 22 15.52 9.62 20.31
N ALA A 23 16.78 9.48 19.92
CA ALA A 23 17.88 9.22 20.84
C ALA A 23 18.11 10.45 21.75
N GLY A 24 17.35 10.51 22.85
CA GLY A 24 17.45 11.57 23.85
C GLY A 24 18.71 11.44 24.70
N VAL A 25 19.50 12.52 24.76
CA VAL A 25 20.58 12.71 25.74
C VAL A 25 19.97 12.80 27.15
N PRO A 26 20.49 12.08 28.17
CA PRO A 26 19.84 12.04 29.48
C PRO A 26 20.23 13.22 30.37
N GLN A 27 19.24 13.98 30.85
CA GLN A 27 19.38 14.86 32.01
C GLN A 27 18.84 14.21 33.29
N LYS A 28 19.51 14.50 34.42
CA LYS A 28 19.53 13.70 35.63
C LYS A 28 18.86 14.42 36.82
N LYS A 29 18.02 13.66 37.56
CA LYS A 29 17.73 13.67 39.02
C LYS A 29 16.79 14.78 39.58
N ARG A 30 15.92 14.58 40.60
CA ARG A 30 15.63 13.46 41.55
C ARG A 30 14.44 13.83 42.48
N MET A 31 13.58 12.88 42.89
CA MET A 31 12.89 12.78 44.21
C MET A 31 12.40 11.32 44.38
N ALA A 32 13.06 10.43 45.14
CA ALA A 32 13.01 10.21 46.60
C ALA A 32 11.62 9.76 47.13
N GLY A 33 11.41 8.45 47.34
CA GLY A 33 10.31 7.98 48.20
C GLY A 33 9.89 6.50 48.13
N HIS A 34 10.00 5.82 46.98
CA HIS A 34 9.49 4.43 46.81
C HIS A 34 10.53 3.46 46.21
N THR A 35 11.78 3.88 46.09
CA THR A 35 12.77 3.24 45.20
C THR A 35 13.45 1.99 45.78
N LYS A 36 13.44 1.77 47.11
CA LYS A 36 14.20 0.66 47.71
C LYS A 36 13.61 -0.73 47.43
N ALA A 37 12.28 -0.85 47.36
CA ALA A 37 11.62 -2.13 47.06
C ALA A 37 11.76 -2.53 45.59
N ILE A 38 11.68 -1.55 44.67
CA ILE A 38 11.81 -1.78 43.22
C ILE A 38 13.27 -2.07 42.82
N LEU A 39 14.26 -1.48 43.50
CA LEU A 39 15.67 -1.76 43.24
C LEU A 39 16.08 -3.19 43.60
N ILE A 40 15.50 -3.79 44.65
CA ILE A 40 15.79 -5.18 45.05
C ILE A 40 15.15 -6.16 44.06
N ALA A 41 13.90 -5.93 43.66
CA ALA A 41 13.23 -6.73 42.64
C ALA A 41 13.92 -6.62 41.27
N GLY A 42 14.36 -5.42 40.88
CA GLY A 42 15.12 -5.18 39.66
C GLY A 42 16.51 -5.82 39.66
N ALA A 43 17.22 -5.82 40.79
CA ALA A 43 18.52 -6.48 40.91
C ALA A 43 18.41 -8.01 40.81
N ILE A 44 17.36 -8.61 41.37
CA ILE A 44 17.09 -10.05 41.26
C ILE A 44 16.73 -10.42 39.81
N LEU A 45 15.93 -9.59 39.12
CA LEU A 45 15.58 -9.82 37.71
C LEU A 45 16.79 -9.67 36.79
N LEU A 46 17.65 -8.68 37.01
CA LEU A 46 18.88 -8.49 36.22
C LEU A 46 19.89 -9.62 36.46
N LEU A 47 19.98 -10.15 37.69
CA LEU A 47 20.81 -11.31 37.98
C LEU A 47 20.27 -12.58 37.31
N ALA A 48 18.96 -12.79 37.31
CA ALA A 48 18.31 -13.91 36.61
C ALA A 48 18.49 -13.83 35.09
N LEU A 49 18.38 -12.64 34.50
CA LEU A 49 18.63 -12.41 33.07
C LEU A 49 20.11 -12.56 32.70
N ALA A 50 21.04 -12.15 33.56
CA ALA A 50 22.46 -12.34 33.34
C ALA A 50 22.85 -13.83 33.38
N ILE A 51 22.29 -14.59 34.33
CA ILE A 51 22.51 -16.05 34.42
C ILE A 51 21.86 -16.76 33.23
N GLY A 52 20.63 -16.40 32.87
CA GLY A 52 19.94 -16.95 31.70
C GLY A 52 20.68 -16.66 30.38
N GLY A 53 21.16 -15.43 30.21
CA GLY A 53 21.97 -15.02 29.05
C GLY A 53 23.31 -15.76 28.98
N PHE A 54 24.00 -15.94 30.10
CA PHE A 54 25.27 -16.69 30.17
C PHE A 54 25.09 -18.16 29.77
N LEU A 55 24.00 -18.81 30.17
CA LEU A 55 23.71 -20.20 29.80
C LEU A 55 23.32 -20.36 28.32
N VAL A 56 22.62 -19.39 27.74
CA VAL A 56 22.28 -19.37 26.30
C VAL A 56 23.52 -19.11 25.44
N LEU A 57 24.39 -18.16 25.84
CA LEU A 57 25.64 -17.86 25.14
C LEU A 57 26.62 -19.04 25.14
N ASN A 58 26.67 -19.83 26.20
CA ASN A 58 27.56 -20.99 26.27
C ASN A 58 27.01 -22.25 25.54
N SER A 59 25.80 -22.17 24.98
CA SER A 59 25.13 -23.28 24.27
C SER A 59 25.15 -23.14 22.74
N ILE A 60 25.74 -22.06 22.20
CA ILE A 60 25.85 -21.86 20.75
C ILE A 60 27.13 -22.53 20.26
N LYS A 61 27.01 -23.76 19.72
CA LYS A 61 28.04 -24.35 18.87
C LYS A 61 28.14 -23.51 17.59
N THR A 62 29.32 -22.97 17.32
CA THR A 62 29.67 -22.18 16.14
C THR A 62 29.28 -22.88 14.83
N PRO A 63 28.56 -22.20 13.92
CA PRO A 63 28.52 -22.61 12.51
C PRO A 63 29.84 -22.19 11.84
N THR A 64 30.43 -23.13 11.12
CA THR A 64 31.61 -22.94 10.27
C THR A 64 31.33 -21.86 9.22
N VAL A 65 32.08 -20.76 9.27
CA VAL A 65 32.09 -19.71 8.26
C VAL A 65 32.96 -20.15 7.09
N SER A 66 32.37 -20.27 5.90
CA SER A 66 33.10 -20.41 4.64
C SER A 66 33.58 -19.03 4.18
N THR A 67 34.89 -18.90 4.02
CA THR A 67 35.62 -17.74 3.50
C THR A 67 35.16 -17.33 2.09
N PRO A 68 35.00 -16.03 1.77
CA PRO A 68 34.87 -15.58 0.39
C PRO A 68 36.24 -15.57 -0.29
N GLU A 69 36.33 -16.24 -1.43
CA GLU A 69 37.52 -16.31 -2.26
C GLU A 69 37.86 -14.94 -2.86
N LYS A 70 39.14 -14.56 -2.74
CA LYS A 70 39.74 -13.33 -3.26
C LYS A 70 39.86 -13.43 -4.80
N PRO A 71 39.43 -12.44 -5.60
CA PRO A 71 39.65 -12.50 -7.03
C PRO A 71 41.15 -12.32 -7.37
N THR A 72 41.67 -13.29 -8.11
CA THR A 72 42.99 -13.33 -8.74
C THR A 72 43.17 -12.16 -9.72
N PRO A 73 44.37 -11.54 -9.83
CA PRO A 73 44.60 -10.47 -10.79
C PRO A 73 44.72 -11.03 -12.21
N THR A 74 43.79 -10.66 -13.09
CA THR A 74 43.91 -10.93 -14.53
C THR A 74 44.88 -9.94 -15.16
N THR A 75 45.95 -10.48 -15.75
CA THR A 75 47.00 -9.76 -16.46
C THR A 75 46.45 -9.08 -17.72
N ARG A 76 46.66 -7.77 -17.81
CA ARG A 76 46.38 -6.90 -18.96
C ARG A 76 47.37 -7.16 -20.11
N PRO A 77 46.95 -7.41 -21.36
CA PRO A 77 47.83 -7.26 -22.52
C PRO A 77 48.02 -5.78 -22.89
N ALA A 78 49.24 -5.44 -23.29
CA ALA A 78 49.72 -4.11 -23.68
C ALA A 78 49.06 -3.55 -24.97
N PRO A 79 49.15 -2.24 -25.22
CA PRO A 79 48.44 -1.58 -26.32
C PRO A 79 49.18 -1.76 -27.65
N VAL A 80 48.45 -2.06 -28.72
CA VAL A 80 48.96 -1.99 -30.09
C VAL A 80 48.48 -0.69 -30.71
N THR A 81 49.44 0.17 -31.00
CA THR A 81 49.28 1.39 -31.79
C THR A 81 49.26 1.00 -33.27
N GLU A 82 48.17 1.26 -33.99
CA GLU A 82 48.21 1.32 -35.45
C GLU A 82 47.57 2.60 -35.96
N THR A 83 48.36 3.29 -36.78
CA THR A 83 48.10 4.56 -37.45
C THR A 83 47.56 4.26 -38.84
N THR A 84 46.39 4.80 -39.22
CA THR A 84 46.09 5.15 -40.62
C THR A 84 45.15 6.36 -40.73
N LYS A 85 45.40 7.16 -41.77
CA LYS A 85 44.83 8.48 -42.13
C LYS A 85 43.43 8.38 -42.82
N PRO A 86 42.75 9.51 -43.10
CA PRO A 86 41.28 9.61 -43.17
C PRO A 86 40.66 9.54 -44.58
N VAL A 87 39.45 8.99 -44.68
CA VAL A 87 38.53 9.02 -45.85
C VAL A 87 37.10 8.92 -45.27
N GLU A 88 36.35 10.01 -45.19
CA GLU A 88 35.37 10.53 -46.16
C GLU A 88 33.92 10.22 -45.76
N THR A 89 33.14 11.30 -45.67
CA THR A 89 31.75 11.38 -45.23
C THR A 89 30.80 10.65 -46.18
N THR A 90 30.06 9.65 -45.71
CA THR A 90 28.75 9.30 -46.28
C THR A 90 27.77 8.89 -45.19
N LYS A 91 26.60 9.54 -45.20
CA LYS A 91 25.43 9.27 -44.36
C LYS A 91 24.75 7.96 -44.79
N PRO A 92 24.49 6.99 -43.89
CA PRO A 92 23.64 5.85 -44.22
C PRO A 92 22.13 6.17 -44.09
N PRO A 93 21.27 5.48 -44.85
CA PRO A 93 19.95 5.97 -45.27
C PRO A 93 18.82 5.69 -44.27
N ALA A 94 17.73 6.44 -44.43
CA ALA A 94 16.44 6.13 -43.83
C ALA A 94 15.94 4.76 -44.33
N VAL A 95 15.72 3.83 -43.41
CA VAL A 95 15.04 2.58 -43.70
C VAL A 95 13.57 2.74 -43.34
N THR A 96 12.73 2.75 -44.38
CA THR A 96 11.30 2.52 -44.28
C THR A 96 11.07 1.03 -44.04
N GLU A 97 10.68 0.65 -42.83
CA GLU A 97 10.04 -0.64 -42.57
C GLU A 97 8.56 -0.41 -42.26
N THR A 98 7.67 -1.14 -42.92
CA THR A 98 6.26 -1.28 -42.55
C THR A 98 5.75 -2.60 -43.15
N PRO A 99 4.74 -3.25 -42.54
CA PRO A 99 4.83 -4.21 -41.43
C PRO A 99 4.45 -5.63 -41.90
N PRO A 100 4.42 -6.64 -40.99
CA PRO A 100 3.09 -7.21 -40.73
C PRO A 100 2.85 -7.76 -39.31
N ALA A 101 1.55 -7.87 -39.01
CA ALA A 101 0.87 -8.72 -38.02
C ALA A 101 0.58 -8.13 -36.63
N VAL A 102 -0.66 -7.63 -36.51
CA VAL A 102 -1.59 -7.69 -35.37
C VAL A 102 -1.02 -8.35 -34.11
N ASN A 103 -0.84 -7.58 -33.04
CA ASN A 103 -0.69 -8.15 -31.70
C ASN A 103 -2.09 -8.62 -31.23
N PRO A 104 -2.38 -9.93 -31.07
CA PRO A 104 -3.74 -10.43 -30.86
C PRO A 104 -4.12 -10.57 -29.38
N PHE A 105 -3.35 -9.99 -28.45
CA PHE A 105 -3.64 -10.06 -27.01
C PHE A 105 -3.47 -8.68 -26.33
N PRO A 106 -4.39 -8.29 -25.45
CA PRO A 106 -4.56 -6.92 -24.98
C PRO A 106 -3.38 -6.47 -24.13
N SER A 107 -3.11 -5.17 -24.20
CA SER A 107 -2.09 -4.42 -23.47
C SER A 107 -1.70 -5.02 -22.12
N ALA A 108 -0.44 -5.44 -21.98
CA ALA A 108 0.13 -5.59 -20.65
C ALA A 108 0.23 -4.18 -20.03
N ASN A 109 -0.47 -3.96 -18.92
CA ASN A 109 -0.40 -2.69 -18.23
C ASN A 109 1.03 -2.45 -17.71
N THR A 110 1.50 -1.22 -17.81
CA THR A 110 2.82 -0.78 -17.34
C THR A 110 2.67 0.06 -16.08
N PRO A 111 3.54 -0.06 -15.06
CA PRO A 111 3.49 0.83 -13.91
C PRO A 111 3.70 2.30 -14.34
N GLY A 112 3.02 3.23 -13.65
CA GLY A 112 3.34 4.65 -13.76
C GLY A 112 4.79 4.93 -13.32
N THR A 113 5.31 6.10 -13.71
CA THR A 113 6.66 6.51 -13.27
C THR A 113 6.63 6.87 -11.78
N ASP A 114 7.60 6.35 -11.04
CA ASP A 114 7.86 6.61 -9.62
C ASP A 114 9.37 6.96 -9.51
N SER A 115 9.65 8.25 -9.46
CA SER A 115 10.99 8.82 -9.65
C SER A 115 11.91 8.66 -8.44
N ASP A 116 11.38 8.50 -7.23
CA ASP A 116 12.14 8.29 -6.00
C ASP A 116 11.92 6.92 -5.34
N SER A 117 11.06 6.09 -5.94
CA SER A 117 10.84 4.68 -5.61
C SER A 117 10.26 4.45 -4.22
N ASP A 118 9.36 5.35 -3.79
CA ASP A 118 8.70 5.30 -2.49
C ASP A 118 7.35 4.54 -2.52
N GLY A 119 6.86 4.26 -3.73
CA GLY A 119 5.62 3.53 -4.01
C GLY A 119 4.45 4.41 -4.46
N LEU A 120 4.56 5.74 -4.49
CA LEU A 120 3.64 6.62 -5.22
C LEU A 120 4.19 6.90 -6.61
N THR A 121 3.30 6.97 -7.60
CA THR A 121 3.73 7.50 -8.89
C THR A 121 3.89 9.03 -8.82
N ASP A 122 4.78 9.60 -9.64
CA ASP A 122 4.94 11.05 -9.80
C ASP A 122 3.59 11.76 -10.05
N LEU A 123 2.65 11.03 -10.65
CA LEU A 123 1.31 11.50 -10.97
C LEU A 123 0.40 11.51 -9.72
N GLU A 124 0.44 10.47 -8.89
CA GLU A 124 -0.25 10.43 -7.59
C GLU A 124 0.17 11.58 -6.69
N GLU A 125 1.48 11.76 -6.56
CA GLU A 125 2.07 12.82 -5.76
C GLU A 125 1.64 14.20 -6.24
N LYS A 126 1.73 14.45 -7.54
CA LYS A 126 1.39 15.75 -8.13
C LYS A 126 -0.10 16.06 -8.10
N LEU A 127 -0.97 15.08 -8.37
CA LEU A 127 -2.40 15.32 -8.59
C LEU A 127 -3.27 15.08 -7.35
N ILE A 128 -2.81 14.27 -6.40
CA ILE A 128 -3.60 13.91 -5.21
C ILE A 128 -2.92 14.39 -3.93
N TYR A 129 -1.65 14.03 -3.71
CA TYR A 129 -1.06 14.13 -2.38
C TYR A 129 -0.27 15.42 -2.12
N GLY A 130 0.13 16.14 -3.17
CA GLY A 130 0.91 17.37 -3.05
C GLY A 130 2.33 17.16 -2.54
N THR A 131 2.87 15.95 -2.68
CA THR A 131 4.22 15.56 -2.30
C THR A 131 5.22 15.81 -3.42
N ASN A 132 6.51 15.62 -3.15
CA ASN A 132 7.58 15.87 -4.09
C ASN A 132 8.16 14.57 -4.64
N ALA A 133 7.88 14.28 -5.92
CA ALA A 133 8.32 13.08 -6.67
C ALA A 133 9.83 12.84 -6.83
N LYS A 134 10.66 13.54 -6.07
CA LYS A 134 12.11 13.34 -6.03
C LYS A 134 12.61 13.14 -4.60
N LEU A 135 11.70 13.15 -3.63
CA LEU A 135 11.95 13.01 -2.21
C LEU A 135 11.00 11.95 -1.68
N PRO A 136 11.50 10.75 -1.34
CA PRO A 136 10.63 9.65 -0.95
C PRO A 136 9.96 9.85 0.43
N ASP A 137 10.27 10.95 1.12
CA ASP A 137 9.71 11.41 2.40
C ASP A 137 9.67 12.95 2.31
N THR A 138 8.51 13.49 1.96
CA THR A 138 8.35 14.92 1.63
C THR A 138 8.42 15.80 2.87
N ASP A 139 7.82 15.37 3.98
CA ASP A 139 7.75 16.17 5.20
C ASP A 139 8.92 15.90 6.18
N SER A 140 9.79 14.96 5.83
CA SER A 140 11.00 14.57 6.56
C SER A 140 10.72 14.06 7.98
N ASP A 141 9.56 13.44 8.21
CA ASP A 141 9.20 12.83 9.49
C ASP A 141 9.72 11.38 9.67
N GLY A 142 10.34 10.82 8.63
CA GLY A 142 10.97 9.51 8.61
C GLY A 142 10.09 8.38 8.06
N PHE A 143 8.90 8.69 7.55
CA PHE A 143 8.04 7.74 6.86
C PHE A 143 7.96 8.07 5.37
N LEU A 144 7.97 7.04 4.52
CA LEU A 144 7.87 7.27 3.07
C LEU A 144 6.45 7.71 2.68
N ASP A 145 6.30 8.65 1.76
CA ASP A 145 5.00 9.23 1.39
C ASP A 145 4.03 8.12 0.95
N GLY A 146 4.48 7.18 0.12
CA GLY A 146 3.69 6.04 -0.31
C GLY A 146 3.30 5.09 0.80
N ASN A 147 4.16 4.87 1.80
CA ASN A 147 3.81 4.07 2.97
C ASN A 147 2.74 4.77 3.81
N GLU A 148 2.80 6.09 3.93
CA GLU A 148 1.84 6.87 4.69
C GLU A 148 0.46 6.86 4.02
N VAL A 149 0.42 7.06 2.70
CA VAL A 149 -0.82 6.95 1.91
C VAL A 149 -1.46 5.58 2.10
N TYR A 150 -0.69 4.49 2.01
CA TYR A 150 -1.17 3.13 2.24
C TYR A 150 -1.77 2.93 3.64
N HIS A 151 -1.25 3.66 4.64
CA HIS A 151 -1.70 3.64 6.02
C HIS A 151 -2.71 4.75 6.37
N ARG A 152 -3.14 5.56 5.40
CA ARG A 152 -4.10 6.67 5.53
C ARG A 152 -3.59 7.87 6.33
N TYR A 153 -2.28 8.08 6.37
CA TYR A 153 -1.65 9.27 6.94
C TYR A 153 -1.39 10.33 5.85
N ASN A 154 -1.36 11.60 6.24
CA ASN A 154 -1.03 12.70 5.35
C ASN A 154 0.48 12.72 5.08
N PRO A 155 0.94 12.55 3.82
CA PRO A 155 2.36 12.52 3.52
C PRO A 155 3.03 13.89 3.37
N GLY A 156 2.23 14.95 3.19
CA GLY A 156 2.73 16.31 3.10
C GLY A 156 2.71 17.07 4.42
N GLY A 157 2.49 16.42 5.56
CA GLY A 157 2.25 17.13 6.81
C GLY A 157 2.61 16.37 8.08
N THR A 158 3.31 17.09 8.97
CA THR A 158 3.85 16.53 10.21
C THR A 158 2.79 15.83 11.06
N ALA A 159 3.13 14.64 11.55
CA ALA A 159 2.27 13.87 12.44
C ALA A 159 1.85 14.63 13.72
N PRO A 160 0.65 14.34 14.28
CA PRO A 160 -0.36 13.41 13.77
C PRO A 160 -1.32 14.10 12.77
N GLY A 161 -1.38 13.61 11.53
CA GLY A 161 -2.37 14.05 10.53
C GLY A 161 -2.77 12.89 9.62
N THR A 162 -4.08 12.67 9.46
CA THR A 162 -4.61 11.64 8.55
C THR A 162 -4.93 12.21 7.16
N LEU A 163 -5.05 11.35 6.15
CA LEU A 163 -5.51 11.75 4.82
C LEU A 163 -6.92 12.38 4.85
N LEU A 164 -7.80 11.87 5.71
CA LEU A 164 -9.17 12.37 5.81
C LEU A 164 -9.20 13.78 6.42
N GLU A 165 -8.40 14.02 7.46
CA GLU A 165 -8.30 15.34 8.11
C GLU A 165 -7.62 16.38 7.23
N SER A 166 -6.68 15.98 6.35
CA SER A 166 -6.04 16.89 5.41
C SER A 166 -6.97 17.34 4.27
N GLY A 167 -8.09 16.65 4.07
CA GLY A 167 -9.05 16.94 2.99
C GLY A 167 -8.58 16.47 1.60
N LEU A 168 -7.44 15.77 1.52
CA LEU A 168 -6.93 15.18 0.28
C LEU A 168 -7.80 14.01 -0.19
N VAL A 169 -8.47 13.33 0.74
CA VAL A 169 -9.47 12.29 0.46
C VAL A 169 -10.82 12.64 1.08
N LYS A 170 -11.87 12.00 0.59
CA LYS A 170 -13.23 12.04 1.12
C LYS A 170 -13.67 10.63 1.49
N GLN A 171 -14.60 10.50 2.43
CA GLN A 171 -15.27 9.23 2.69
C GLN A 171 -16.52 9.11 1.83
N TYR A 172 -16.63 8.02 1.09
CA TYR A 172 -17.85 7.61 0.41
C TYR A 172 -18.61 6.61 1.29
N THR A 173 -19.93 6.71 1.29
CA THR A 173 -20.85 5.79 1.96
C THR A 173 -21.73 5.16 0.89
N GLY A 174 -21.56 3.85 0.68
CA GLY A 174 -22.00 3.18 -0.53
C GLY A 174 -22.71 1.86 -0.28
N PRO A 175 -23.55 1.40 -1.23
CA PRO A 175 -24.12 2.16 -2.36
C PRO A 175 -24.99 3.33 -1.89
N ALA A 176 -25.24 4.30 -2.78
CA ALA A 176 -26.02 5.49 -2.47
C ALA A 176 -27.50 5.10 -2.19
N GLY A 177 -28.06 5.50 -1.05
CA GLY A 177 -29.44 5.15 -0.69
C GLY A 177 -29.64 5.01 0.82
N ASP A 178 -30.79 4.46 1.22
CA ASP A 178 -31.19 4.38 2.63
C ASP A 178 -30.49 3.25 3.41
N ALA A 179 -29.78 2.34 2.73
CA ALA A 179 -29.11 1.19 3.33
C ALA A 179 -27.70 1.01 2.76
N PRO A 180 -26.73 1.85 3.17
CA PRO A 180 -25.35 1.69 2.75
C PRO A 180 -24.71 0.47 3.42
N TRP A 181 -23.77 -0.15 2.72
CA TRP A 181 -23.09 -1.39 3.08
C TRP A 181 -21.63 -1.16 3.49
N TYR A 182 -21.03 -0.05 3.08
CA TYR A 182 -19.63 0.23 3.35
C TYR A 182 -19.28 1.71 3.38
N HIS A 183 -18.14 1.98 4.03
CA HIS A 183 -17.36 3.19 3.87
C HIS A 183 -16.05 2.88 3.13
N VAL A 184 -15.61 3.85 2.31
CA VAL A 184 -14.30 3.81 1.66
C VAL A 184 -13.78 5.24 1.49
N LEU A 185 -12.48 5.45 1.67
CA LEU A 185 -11.82 6.70 1.32
C LEU A 185 -11.53 6.74 -0.17
N TYR A 186 -11.60 7.93 -0.78
CA TYR A 186 -11.23 8.15 -2.17
C TYR A 186 -10.67 9.57 -2.37
N PRO A 187 -9.81 9.82 -3.37
CA PRO A 187 -9.26 11.15 -3.61
C PRO A 187 -10.33 12.22 -3.79
N ALA A 188 -10.18 13.34 -3.10
CA ALA A 188 -11.19 14.41 -3.06
C ALA A 188 -11.42 15.07 -4.44
N VAL A 189 -10.41 15.00 -5.31
CA VAL A 189 -10.38 15.50 -6.69
C VAL A 189 -11.05 14.56 -7.70
N TRP A 190 -11.36 13.33 -7.31
CA TRP A 190 -12.03 12.36 -8.18
C TRP A 190 -13.54 12.55 -8.19
N THR A 191 -14.16 12.13 -9.29
CA THR A 191 -15.61 12.19 -9.45
C THR A 191 -16.24 10.84 -9.12
N VAL A 192 -17.34 10.87 -8.37
CA VAL A 192 -18.17 9.70 -8.09
C VAL A 192 -19.58 10.04 -8.59
N PRO A 193 -20.11 9.34 -9.60
CA PRO A 193 -21.43 9.62 -10.12
C PRO A 193 -22.48 9.26 -9.06
N ALA A 194 -23.55 10.05 -9.00
CA ALA A 194 -24.68 9.80 -8.09
C ALA A 194 -25.46 8.51 -8.44
N THR A 195 -25.18 7.92 -9.60
CA THR A 195 -25.85 6.73 -10.13
C THR A 195 -25.08 5.48 -9.74
N GLY A 196 -25.42 4.94 -8.57
CA GLY A 196 -24.90 3.69 -8.01
C GLY A 196 -25.77 3.23 -6.85
N THR A 197 -27.09 3.40 -6.98
CA THR A 197 -28.06 3.20 -5.89
C THR A 197 -28.51 1.75 -5.75
N ASP A 198 -28.26 0.94 -6.77
CA ASP A 198 -28.84 -0.39 -6.88
C ASP A 198 -27.79 -1.47 -6.61
N TRP A 199 -28.23 -2.52 -5.94
CA TRP A 199 -27.41 -3.67 -5.58
C TRP A 199 -26.74 -4.32 -6.80
N GLY A 200 -25.48 -4.75 -6.64
CA GLY A 200 -24.69 -5.36 -7.72
C GLY A 200 -24.19 -4.40 -8.79
N ILE A 201 -24.56 -3.11 -8.74
CA ILE A 201 -24.05 -2.09 -9.66
C ILE A 201 -22.73 -1.51 -9.13
N PRO A 202 -21.66 -1.47 -9.95
CA PRO A 202 -20.39 -0.90 -9.54
C PRO A 202 -20.52 0.61 -9.28
N THR A 203 -20.06 1.05 -8.11
CA THR A 203 -19.78 2.48 -7.88
C THR A 203 -18.43 2.80 -8.50
N ALA A 204 -18.39 3.73 -9.46
CA ALA A 204 -17.16 4.13 -10.15
C ALA A 204 -16.57 5.43 -9.57
N PHE A 205 -15.33 5.37 -9.13
CA PHE A 205 -14.50 6.51 -8.72
C PHE A 205 -13.58 6.84 -9.90
N ALA A 206 -13.87 7.95 -10.59
CA ALA A 206 -13.18 8.32 -11.82
C ALA A 206 -12.11 9.38 -11.56
N ALA A 207 -10.88 9.06 -11.93
CA ALA A 207 -9.74 9.96 -11.88
C ALA A 207 -9.85 11.05 -12.95
N THR A 208 -9.18 12.19 -12.73
CA THR A 208 -9.13 13.32 -13.68
C THR A 208 -8.41 12.97 -15.00
N THR A 209 -7.71 11.85 -14.99
CA THR A 209 -6.83 11.36 -16.07
C THR A 209 -7.46 10.25 -16.92
N GLY A 210 -8.68 9.80 -16.58
CA GLY A 210 -9.49 8.86 -17.37
C GLY A 210 -9.65 7.45 -16.77
N GLU A 211 -8.77 7.07 -15.84
CA GLU A 211 -8.82 5.82 -15.11
C GLU A 211 -10.02 5.76 -14.16
N LYS A 212 -10.49 4.55 -13.86
CA LYS A 212 -11.63 4.31 -12.97
C LYS A 212 -11.31 3.21 -11.98
N LEU A 213 -11.67 3.44 -10.73
CA LEU A 213 -11.69 2.41 -9.70
C LEU A 213 -13.15 2.09 -9.40
N THR A 214 -13.51 0.82 -9.39
CA THR A 214 -14.89 0.39 -9.14
C THR A 214 -15.00 -0.42 -7.87
N VAL A 215 -16.09 -0.21 -7.13
CA VAL A 215 -16.43 -0.96 -5.92
C VAL A 215 -17.82 -1.55 -6.10
N THR A 216 -17.93 -2.88 -6.00
CA THR A 216 -19.16 -3.64 -6.25
C THR A 216 -19.44 -4.58 -5.08
N VAL A 217 -20.66 -4.54 -4.54
CA VAL A 217 -21.13 -5.53 -3.55
C VAL A 217 -21.67 -6.74 -4.31
N LEU A 218 -21.23 -7.93 -3.92
CA LEU A 218 -21.55 -9.21 -4.58
C LEU A 218 -22.15 -10.19 -3.57
N GLU A 219 -23.14 -10.97 -4.02
CA GLU A 219 -23.68 -12.09 -3.25
C GLU A 219 -22.69 -13.26 -3.18
N ARG A 220 -22.67 -13.92 -2.03
CA ARG A 220 -21.97 -15.18 -1.79
C ARG A 220 -22.97 -16.29 -1.48
N SER A 221 -22.84 -17.39 -2.22
CA SER A 221 -23.58 -18.61 -1.95
C SER A 221 -23.28 -19.11 -0.54
N GLN A 222 -24.32 -19.26 0.27
CA GLN A 222 -24.22 -19.77 1.64
C GLN A 222 -23.61 -21.18 1.67
N GLY A 223 -22.78 -21.46 2.68
CA GLY A 223 -22.16 -22.77 2.87
C GLY A 223 -20.95 -23.06 1.97
N VAL A 224 -20.50 -22.12 1.14
CA VAL A 224 -19.27 -22.23 0.34
C VAL A 224 -18.17 -21.36 0.96
N THR A 225 -16.94 -21.87 1.01
CA THR A 225 -15.78 -21.08 1.47
C THR A 225 -15.54 -19.87 0.57
N PHE A 226 -14.90 -18.82 1.09
CA PHE A 226 -14.61 -17.62 0.29
C PHE A 226 -13.79 -17.95 -0.97
N ALA A 227 -12.74 -18.76 -0.83
CA ALA A 227 -11.95 -19.23 -1.96
C ALA A 227 -12.75 -20.08 -2.96
N GLY A 228 -13.63 -20.97 -2.48
CA GLY A 228 -14.47 -21.80 -3.35
C GLY A 228 -15.50 -20.98 -4.13
N TRP A 229 -16.10 -19.98 -3.48
CA TRP A 229 -16.99 -19.03 -4.15
C TRP A 229 -16.24 -18.19 -5.18
N LEU A 230 -15.04 -17.68 -4.84
CA LEU A 230 -14.25 -16.86 -5.75
C LEU A 230 -13.88 -17.60 -7.04
N GLN A 231 -13.52 -18.89 -6.93
CA GLN A 231 -13.25 -19.74 -8.09
C GLN A 231 -14.46 -19.90 -9.02
N SER A 232 -15.70 -19.74 -8.51
CA SER A 232 -16.91 -19.83 -9.33
C SER A 232 -17.21 -18.53 -10.08
N VAL A 233 -16.92 -17.38 -9.49
CA VAL A 233 -17.22 -16.06 -10.07
C VAL A 233 -16.07 -15.52 -10.94
N ASP A 234 -14.83 -15.94 -10.66
CA ASP A 234 -13.63 -15.52 -11.39
C ASP A 234 -12.64 -16.69 -11.58
N PRO A 235 -13.01 -17.71 -12.39
CA PRO A 235 -12.27 -18.96 -12.50
C PRO A 235 -10.90 -18.85 -13.19
N LYS A 236 -10.62 -17.74 -13.86
CA LYS A 236 -9.42 -17.56 -14.69
C LYS A 236 -8.33 -16.73 -14.01
N THR A 237 -8.67 -16.04 -12.93
CA THR A 237 -7.74 -15.16 -12.23
C THR A 237 -7.12 -15.91 -11.07
N THR A 238 -5.81 -15.76 -10.91
CA THR A 238 -5.09 -16.30 -9.76
C THR A 238 -5.06 -15.23 -8.67
N PHE A 239 -5.30 -15.65 -7.42
CA PHE A 239 -5.38 -14.75 -6.28
C PHE A 239 -4.47 -15.20 -5.14
N SER A 240 -3.80 -14.22 -4.54
CA SER A 240 -3.09 -14.37 -3.28
C SER A 240 -3.97 -13.96 -2.09
N SER A 241 -3.83 -14.66 -0.96
CA SER A 241 -4.46 -14.28 0.31
C SER A 241 -3.82 -13.02 0.90
N SER A 242 -4.65 -12.12 1.41
CA SER A 242 -4.23 -10.95 2.17
C SER A 242 -5.24 -10.61 3.26
N THR A 243 -4.94 -9.62 4.08
CA THR A 243 -5.86 -9.07 5.10
C THR A 243 -5.83 -7.56 5.01
N THR A 244 -7.00 -6.93 4.97
CA THR A 244 -7.09 -5.46 4.97
C THR A 244 -6.62 -4.89 6.30
N LYS A 245 -6.35 -3.58 6.35
CA LYS A 245 -5.98 -2.91 7.62
C LYS A 245 -7.08 -2.96 8.68
N ASN A 246 -8.32 -3.17 8.28
CA ASN A 246 -9.46 -3.35 9.18
C ASN A 246 -9.72 -4.83 9.53
N GLY A 247 -8.84 -5.75 9.13
CA GLY A 247 -8.88 -7.16 9.55
C GLY A 247 -9.71 -8.09 8.69
N TYR A 248 -10.22 -7.63 7.54
CA TYR A 248 -11.03 -8.45 6.64
C TYR A 248 -10.16 -9.35 5.77
N GLU A 249 -10.56 -10.62 5.60
CA GLU A 249 -9.91 -11.51 4.64
C GLU A 249 -10.07 -10.93 3.23
N ALA A 250 -8.99 -10.91 2.45
CA ALA A 250 -8.99 -10.42 1.09
C ALA A 250 -8.25 -11.37 0.14
N ARG A 251 -8.60 -11.29 -1.15
CA ARG A 251 -8.01 -12.04 -2.26
C ARG A 251 -7.62 -11.04 -3.33
N THR A 252 -6.32 -10.91 -3.59
CA THR A 252 -5.76 -9.94 -4.53
C THR A 252 -5.23 -10.68 -5.75
N SER A 253 -5.60 -10.23 -6.95
CA SER A 253 -5.09 -10.80 -8.20
C SER A 253 -3.58 -10.60 -8.32
N ASP A 254 -2.90 -11.45 -9.10
CA ASP A 254 -1.44 -11.36 -9.29
C ASP A 254 -0.99 -10.01 -9.88
N ASP A 255 -1.82 -9.39 -10.73
CA ASP A 255 -1.59 -8.04 -11.27
C ASP A 255 -1.91 -6.91 -10.28
N GLN A 256 -2.46 -7.24 -9.10
CA GLN A 256 -2.90 -6.33 -8.04
C GLN A 256 -4.04 -5.38 -8.42
N LEU A 257 -4.69 -5.58 -9.57
CA LEU A 257 -5.73 -4.67 -10.09
C LEU A 257 -7.16 -5.10 -9.71
N THR A 258 -7.31 -6.28 -9.10
CA THR A 258 -8.59 -6.77 -8.59
C THR A 258 -8.41 -7.27 -7.16
N VAL A 259 -9.28 -6.83 -6.27
CA VAL A 259 -9.32 -7.31 -4.88
C VAL A 259 -10.75 -7.68 -4.50
N TYR A 260 -10.94 -8.90 -3.99
CA TYR A 260 -12.18 -9.29 -3.33
C TYR A 260 -11.96 -9.26 -1.83
N VAL A 261 -12.88 -8.65 -1.07
CA VAL A 261 -12.84 -8.57 0.39
C VAL A 261 -14.06 -9.28 0.95
N ASP A 262 -13.82 -10.18 1.91
CA ASP A 262 -14.82 -11.03 2.50
C ASP A 262 -15.67 -10.31 3.55
N GLY A 263 -16.99 -10.51 3.52
CA GLY A 263 -17.93 -9.97 4.50
C GLY A 263 -18.21 -10.88 5.70
N SER A 264 -17.71 -12.13 5.72
CA SER A 264 -18.14 -13.12 6.72
C SER A 264 -17.81 -12.76 8.17
N ALA A 265 -16.80 -11.90 8.37
CA ALA A 265 -16.42 -11.42 9.70
C ALA A 265 -17.42 -10.41 10.29
N VAL A 266 -18.33 -9.88 9.47
CA VAL A 266 -19.28 -8.82 9.86
C VAL A 266 -20.59 -9.48 10.29
N SER A 267 -20.93 -9.37 11.57
CA SER A 267 -22.07 -10.08 12.17
C SER A 267 -23.43 -9.70 11.57
N ALA A 268 -23.58 -8.46 11.08
CA ALA A 268 -24.83 -7.95 10.53
C ALA A 268 -25.20 -8.59 9.18
N ILE A 269 -24.20 -8.95 8.36
CA ILE A 269 -24.38 -9.47 7.00
C ILE A 269 -23.99 -10.96 6.86
N GLY A 270 -23.18 -11.49 7.79
CA GLY A 270 -22.70 -12.86 7.80
C GLY A 270 -21.89 -13.24 6.56
N ALA A 271 -21.77 -14.54 6.28
CA ALA A 271 -20.99 -15.08 5.14
C ALA A 271 -21.67 -14.92 3.76
N GLY A 272 -22.61 -13.99 3.63
CA GLY A 272 -23.46 -13.84 2.46
C GLY A 272 -22.97 -12.86 1.39
N TYR A 273 -21.92 -12.08 1.67
CA TYR A 273 -21.48 -11.03 0.76
C TYR A 273 -19.97 -10.86 0.70
N ALA A 274 -19.49 -10.32 -0.41
CA ALA A 274 -18.14 -9.83 -0.60
C ALA A 274 -18.17 -8.51 -1.37
N ILE A 275 -17.13 -7.70 -1.23
CA ILE A 275 -16.92 -6.50 -2.04
C ILE A 275 -15.78 -6.75 -3.02
N LYS A 276 -16.01 -6.43 -4.29
CA LYS A 276 -14.99 -6.41 -5.34
C LYS A 276 -14.53 -4.97 -5.58
N PHE A 277 -13.23 -4.76 -5.46
CA PHE A 277 -12.50 -3.61 -5.96
C PHE A 277 -11.87 -3.96 -7.29
N GLN A 278 -11.99 -3.09 -8.29
CA GLN A 278 -11.35 -3.29 -9.59
C GLN A 278 -10.81 -1.98 -10.16
N TYR A 279 -9.55 -1.99 -10.56
CA TYR A 279 -8.87 -0.92 -11.25
C TYR A 279 -9.04 -1.06 -12.77
N ASP A 280 -9.43 0.01 -13.43
CA ASP A 280 -9.52 0.15 -14.88
C ASP A 280 -8.61 1.30 -15.34
N ALA A 281 -7.54 0.94 -16.04
CA ALA A 281 -6.58 1.89 -16.62
C ALA A 281 -7.16 2.69 -17.81
N GLY A 282 -8.41 2.41 -18.21
CA GLY A 282 -9.03 2.98 -19.39
C GLY A 282 -8.19 2.67 -20.63
N SER A 283 -7.98 3.68 -21.47
CA SER A 283 -7.16 3.53 -22.68
C SER A 283 -5.66 3.70 -22.46
N LYS A 284 -5.21 3.95 -21.22
CA LYS A 284 -3.85 4.42 -20.97
C LYS A 284 -2.80 3.32 -20.85
N ASN A 285 -3.18 2.07 -20.60
CA ASN A 285 -2.25 0.96 -20.36
C ASN A 285 -1.16 1.26 -19.31
N THR A 286 -1.29 2.36 -18.55
CA THR A 286 -0.44 2.74 -17.43
C THR A 286 -1.25 2.62 -16.15
N ILE A 287 -0.64 2.08 -15.10
CA ILE A 287 -1.23 2.01 -13.77
C ILE A 287 -0.66 3.17 -12.96
N ASP A 288 -1.33 4.32 -13.09
CA ASP A 288 -0.88 5.55 -12.46
C ASP A 288 -1.32 5.67 -10.98
N TYR A 289 -2.35 4.93 -10.53
CA TYR A 289 -2.90 5.09 -9.16
C TYR A 289 -2.94 3.79 -8.33
N LEU A 290 -1.92 2.94 -8.46
CA LEU A 290 -1.91 1.65 -7.75
C LEU A 290 -1.89 1.81 -6.23
N GLN A 291 -1.14 2.79 -5.72
CA GLN A 291 -1.00 2.97 -4.27
C GLN A 291 -2.26 3.57 -3.66
N THR A 292 -2.89 4.51 -4.36
CA THR A 292 -4.21 5.04 -4.07
C THR A 292 -5.26 3.94 -4.09
N PHE A 293 -5.24 3.03 -5.08
CA PHE A 293 -6.13 1.87 -5.10
C PHE A 293 -5.99 1.01 -3.84
N LYS A 294 -4.75 0.71 -3.42
CA LYS A 294 -4.47 -0.03 -2.19
C LYS A 294 -4.94 0.72 -0.94
N MET A 295 -4.76 2.04 -0.89
CA MET A 295 -5.30 2.89 0.18
C MET A 295 -6.84 2.77 0.25
N MET A 296 -7.54 2.83 -0.89
CA MET A 296 -8.99 2.65 -0.94
C MET A 296 -9.39 1.29 -0.36
N VAL A 297 -8.77 0.19 -0.82
CA VAL A 297 -9.04 -1.16 -0.29
C VAL A 297 -8.81 -1.23 1.23
N ASN A 298 -7.71 -0.66 1.72
CA ASN A 298 -7.38 -0.66 3.14
C ASN A 298 -8.26 0.24 4.00
N SER A 299 -8.94 1.19 3.36
CA SER A 299 -9.90 2.07 4.02
C SER A 299 -11.30 1.46 4.14
N LEU A 300 -11.56 0.32 3.48
CA LEU A 300 -12.87 -0.33 3.51
C LEU A 300 -13.31 -0.61 4.95
N GLU A 301 -14.50 -0.15 5.29
CA GLU A 301 -15.22 -0.51 6.51
C GLU A 301 -16.61 -1.00 6.11
N TRP A 302 -17.03 -2.16 6.60
CA TRP A 302 -18.39 -2.66 6.40
C TRP A 302 -19.35 -2.00 7.40
N LEU A 303 -20.61 -1.81 6.98
CA LEU A 303 -21.70 -1.28 7.80
C LEU A 303 -22.67 -2.36 8.27
#